data_AF-A0A8J2ZPV8-F1
#
_entry.id   AF-A0A8J2ZPV8-F1
#
_cell.length_a   1.000
_cell.length_b   1.000
_cell.length_c   1.000
_cell.angle_alpha   90.00
_cell.angle_beta   90.00
_cell.angle_gamma   90.00
#
_symmetry.space_group_name_H-M   'P 1'
#
loop_
_entity.id
_entity.type
_entity.pdbx_description
1 polymer ?
#
loop_
_entity_poly.entity_id
_entity_poly.type
_entity_poly.pdbx_seq_one_letter_code
_entity_poly.pdbx_strand_id
1 'polypeptide(L)' 'MDEQRAQEIVEANAMIQVHYYGIPVYIQEVHEKEGMATVFPLDNMDHVQLVDIEGLTEIPLMPLDERMEGIQPT' A
#
# COMPACT_ATOMS: atom_id res chain seq x y z
N MET A 1 8.25 0.91 2.37
CA MET A 1 8.29 2.23 1.66
C MET A 1 8.88 3.25 2.63
N ASP A 2 9.06 4.50 2.23
CA ASP A 2 9.56 5.58 3.11
C ASP A 2 8.43 6.52 3.57
N GLU A 3 8.67 7.32 4.61
CA GLU A 3 7.63 8.14 5.26
C GLU A 3 7.03 9.18 4.31
N GLN A 4 7.87 9.85 3.53
CA GLN A 4 7.44 10.83 2.54
C GLN A 4 6.48 10.20 1.52
N ARG A 5 6.78 8.99 1.05
CA ARG A 5 5.93 8.28 0.09
C ARG A 5 4.60 7.84 0.70
N ALA A 6 4.63 7.38 1.95
CA ALA A 6 3.42 7.03 2.68
C ALA A 6 2.50 8.27 2.86
N GLN A 7 3.09 9.43 3.15
CA GLN A 7 2.38 10.68 3.32
C GLN A 7 1.73 11.15 2.00
N GLU A 8 2.46 11.06 0.88
CA GLU A 8 1.90 11.33 -0.45
C GLU A 8 0.69 10.46 -0.78
N ILE A 9 0.69 9.19 -0.35
CA ILE A 9 -0.43 8.26 -0.55
C ILE A 9 -1.67 8.70 0.22
N VAL A 10 -1.51 9.17 1.47
CA VAL A 10 -2.62 9.67 2.29
C VAL A 10 -3.20 10.96 1.69
N GLU A 11 -2.36 11.82 1.11
CA GLU A 11 -2.79 13.07 0.47
C GLU A 11 -3.28 12.89 -0.98
N ALA A 12 -3.05 11.72 -1.57
CA ALA A 12 -3.44 11.43 -2.94
C ALA A 12 -4.98 11.44 -3.06
N ASN A 13 -5.47 12.13 -4.11
CA ASN A 13 -6.89 12.08 -4.47
C ASN A 13 -7.25 10.75 -5.14
N ALA A 14 -6.26 10.01 -5.63
CA ALA A 14 -6.44 8.69 -6.22
C ALA A 14 -6.21 7.62 -5.17
N MET A 15 -7.02 6.55 -5.21
CA MET A 15 -6.81 5.39 -4.34
C MET A 15 -5.56 4.63 -4.80
N ILE A 16 -4.53 4.58 -3.95
CA ILE A 16 -3.31 3.81 -4.18
C ILE A 16 -3.36 2.57 -3.30
N GLN A 17 -3.14 1.40 -3.91
CA GLN A 17 -3.21 0.13 -3.19
C GLN A 17 -1.90 -0.14 -2.44
N VAL A 18 -2.01 -0.36 -1.13
CA VAL A 18 -0.89 -0.64 -0.24
C VAL A 18 -1.08 -2.01 0.40
N HIS A 19 0.04 -2.72 0.58
CA HIS A 19 0.12 -3.97 1.31
C HIS A 19 1.00 -3.82 2.54
N TYR A 20 0.59 -4.41 3.66
CA TYR A 20 1.45 -4.69 4.80
C TYR A 20 1.73 -6.19 4.86
N TYR A 21 2.98 -6.61 4.62
CA TYR A 21 3.38 -8.02 4.52
C TYR A 21 2.43 -8.90 3.69
N GLY A 22 1.94 -8.37 2.56
CA GLY A 22 1.04 -9.06 1.64
C GLY A 22 -0.45 -8.95 1.95
N ILE A 23 -0.83 -8.26 3.03
CA ILE A 23 -2.23 -8.00 3.40
C ILE A 23 -2.63 -6.62 2.88
N PRO A 24 -3.76 -6.47 2.13
CA PRO A 24 -4.24 -5.18 1.66
C PRO A 24 -4.69 -4.30 2.81
N VAL A 25 -4.07 -3.12 2.88
CA VAL A 25 -4.35 -2.11 3.90
C VAL A 25 -4.54 -0.72 3.28
N TYR A 26 -5.35 0.09 3.96
CA TYR A 26 -5.39 1.55 3.76
C TYR A 26 -4.52 2.23 4.80
N ILE A 27 -3.75 3.23 4.38
CA ILE A 27 -3.03 4.11 5.30
C ILE A 27 -3.99 5.23 5.70
N GLN A 28 -4.23 5.40 7.00
CA GLN A 28 -5.04 6.50 7.52
C GLN A 28 -4.20 7.70 7.91
N GLU A 29 -3.10 7.48 8.62
CA GLU A 29 -2.24 8.53 9.14
C GLU A 29 -0.80 8.04 9.19
N VAL A 30 0.15 8.92 8.88
CA VAL A 30 1.58 8.66 8.95
C VAL A 30 2.17 9.39 10.15
N HIS A 31 2.86 8.66 11.02
CA HIS A 31 3.57 9.19 12.17
C HIS A 31 5.05 9.29 11.83
N GLU A 32 5.41 10.27 11.00
CA GLU A 32 6.76 10.42 10.42
C GLU A 32 7.88 10.41 11.48
N LYS A 33 7.63 11.00 12.64
CA LYS A 33 8.62 11.04 13.74
C LYS A 33 8.90 9.68 14.38
N GLU A 34 7.97 8.74 14.24
CA GLU A 34 8.03 7.42 14.87
C GLU A 34 8.35 6.31 13.84
N GLY A 35 8.37 6.63 12.55
CA GLY A 35 8.54 5.62 11.49
C GLY A 35 7.34 4.67 11.35
N MET A 36 6.18 5.08 11.86
CA MET A 36 4.98 4.26 12.01
C MET A 36 3.81 4.83 11.21
N ALA A 37 2.84 3.99 10.87
CA ALA A 37 1.59 4.41 10.24
C ALA A 37 0.38 3.69 10.85
N THR A 38 -0.72 4.42 10.96
CA THR A 38 -2.02 3.85 11.30
C THR A 38 -2.66 3.29 10.04
N VAL A 39 -3.01 2.00 10.04
CA VAL A 39 -3.58 1.31 8.87
C VAL A 39 -4.86 0.55 9.19
N PHE A 40 -5.66 0.31 8.15
CA PHE A 40 -6.84 -0.57 8.20
C PHE A 40 -6.75 -1.67 7.17
N PRO A 41 -6.95 -2.94 7.53
CA PRO A 41 -7.16 -4.01 6.57
C PRO A 41 -8.38 -3.73 5.70
N LEU A 42 -8.25 -3.94 4.38
CA LEU A 42 -9.37 -3.77 3.44
C LEU A 42 -10.53 -4.74 3.74
N ASP A 43 -10.22 -5.94 4.22
CA ASP A 43 -11.22 -6.97 4.55
C ASP A 43 -11.90 -6.71 5.90
N ASN A 44 -11.29 -5.90 6.77
CA ASN A 44 -11.79 -5.65 8.12
C ASN A 44 -11.43 -4.25 8.63
N MET A 45 -12.23 -3.27 8.20
CA MET A 45 -12.01 -1.84 8.43
C MET A 45 -12.13 -1.41 9.90
N ASP A 46 -12.73 -2.21 10.78
CA ASP A 46 -12.80 -1.92 12.22
C ASP A 46 -11.49 -2.25 12.96
N HIS A 47 -10.54 -2.91 12.30
CA HIS A 47 -9.30 -3.37 12.92
C HIS A 47 -8.13 -2.42 12.63
N VAL A 48 -8.14 -1.28 13.32
CA VAL A 48 -7.02 -0.31 13.31
C VAL A 48 -5.74 -0.98 13.81
N GLN A 49 -4.65 -0.82 13.07
CA GLN A 49 -3.32 -1.31 13.47
C GLN A 49 -2.27 -0.21 13.30
N LEU A 50 -1.32 -0.15 14.23
CA LEU A 50 -0.12 0.66 14.12
C LEU A 50 1.01 -0.23 13.61
N VAL A 51 1.61 0.12 12.47
CA VAL A 51 2.61 -0.71 11.78
C VAL A 51 3.80 0.12 11.32
N ASP A 52 4.97 -0.51 11.19
CA ASP A 52 6.16 0.13 10.66
C ASP A 52 5.99 0.48 9.17
N ILE A 53 6.35 1.70 8.77
CA ILE A 53 6.23 2.19 7.39
C ILE A 53 7.10 1.37 6.43
N GLU A 54 8.26 0.90 6.90
CA GLU A 54 9.16 0.06 6.11
C GLU A 54 8.49 -1.23 5.62
N GLY A 55 7.56 -1.79 6.41
CA GLY A 55 6.79 -2.99 6.06
C GLY A 55 5.66 -2.75 5.04
N LEU A 56 5.35 -1.49 4.72
CA LEU A 56 4.34 -1.14 3.74
C LEU A 56 4.94 -1.15 2.33
N THR A 57 4.20 -1.72 1.38
CA THR A 57 4.59 -1.80 -0.03
C THR A 57 3.43 -1.33 -0.91
N GLU A 58 3.70 -0.39 -1.81
CA GLU A 58 2.74 -0.05 -2.86
C GLU A 58 2.68 -1.17 -3.90
N ILE A 59 1.49 -1.51 -4.38
CA ILE A 59 1.38 -2.34 -5.57
C ILE A 59 1.33 -1.39 -6.77
N PRO A 60 2.37 -1.35 -7.60
CA PRO A 60 2.21 -0.70 -8.88
C PRO A 60 1.11 -1.43 -9.64
N LEU A 61 0.08 -0.69 -10.07
CA LEU A 61 -0.84 -1.16 -11.10
C LEU A 61 0.03 -1.47 -12.32
N MET A 62 0.47 -2.73 -12.45
CA MET A 62 1.15 -3.17 -13.67
C MET A 62 0.19 -2.84 -14.83
N PRO A 63 0.64 -2.08 -15.83
CA PRO A 63 -0.09 -1.91 -17.09
C PRO A 63 -0.59 -3.26 -17.56
N LEU A 64 -1.85 -3.33 -17.99
CA LEU A 64 -2.47 -4.58 -18.46
C LEU A 64 -1.63 -5.24 -19.58
N ASP A 65 -0.88 -4.44 -20.33
CA ASP A 65 0.04 -4.89 -21.39
C ASP A 65 1.19 -5.78 -20.87
N GLU A 66 1.74 -5.51 -19.67
CA GLU A 66 2.85 -6.31 -19.10
C GLU A 66 2.38 -7.64 -18.49
N ARG A 67 1.06 -7.78 -18.21
CA ARG A 67 0.47 -9.01 -17.66
C ARG A 67 0.15 -10.06 -18.72
N MET A 68 0.22 -9.70 -20.01
CA MET A 68 -0.20 -10.55 -21.14
C MET A 68 0.96 -11.06 -22.02
N GLU A 69 2.22 -10.70 -21.75
CA GLU A 69 3.39 -11.19 -22.53
C GLU A 69 3.83 -12.63 -22.18
N GLY A 70 3.14 -13.31 -21.24
CA GLY A 70 3.49 -14.66 -20.79
C GLY A 70 2.85 -15.83 -21.55
N ILE A 71 1.97 -15.59 -22.53
CA ILE A 71 1.30 -16.67 -23.28
C ILE A 71 1.80 -16.67 -24.73
N GLN A 72 3.01 -17.20 -24.94
CA GLN A 72 3.42 -17.61 -26.29
C GLN A 72 2.81 -18.99 -26.57
N PRO A 73 1.81 -19.13 -27.48
CA PRO A 73 1.36 -20.43 -27.91
C PRO A 73 2.46 -21.13 -28.73
N THR A 74 2.73 -22.39 -28.40
CA THR A 74 3.63 -23.29 -29.16
C THR A 74 2.95 -23.78 -30.43
#